data_AF-A0A7S4V9H9-F1
#
_entry.id   AF-A0A7S4V9H9-F1
#
_cell.length_a   1.000
_cell.length_b   1.000
_cell.length_c   1.000
_cell.angle_alpha   90.00
_cell.angle_beta   90.00
_cell.angle_gamma   90.00
#
_symmetry.space_group_name_H-M   'P 1'
#
loop_
_entity.id
_entity.type
_entity.pdbx_description
1 polymer ?
#
loop_
_entity_poly.entity_id
_entity_poly.type
_entity_poly.pdbx_seq_one_letter_code
_entity_poly.pdbx_strand_id
1 'polypeptide(L)'
;TGEYTVYADGVQVGSGGNIDYSTTDTVEIPCDVELDTFDIELDFWFDYYAWETYWYVSTEYNGEIVNVATSGYGYAKEDALEHKSQNVTLYARACYDLYIDDSHGDGMCCDYGEGNFTVKMGGDTILS
;
A
#
# COMPACT_ATOMS: atom_id res chain seq x y z
N THR A 1 -8.18 14.25 -4.03
CA THR A 1 -7.94 13.37 -5.21
C THR A 1 -6.48 13.41 -5.64
N GLY A 2 -5.69 12.47 -5.13
CA GLY A 2 -4.35 12.17 -5.65
C GLY A 2 -4.42 11.26 -6.89
N GLU A 3 -3.52 11.48 -7.84
CA GLU A 3 -3.20 10.56 -8.93
C GLU A 3 -1.80 10.02 -8.67
N TYR A 4 -1.56 8.75 -8.97
CA TYR A 4 -0.26 8.11 -8.83
C TYR A 4 0.15 7.37 -10.10
N THR A 5 1.46 7.15 -10.25
CA THR A 5 2.06 6.43 -11.37
C THR A 5 3.16 5.52 -10.83
N VAL A 6 3.08 4.25 -11.22
CA VAL A 6 3.94 3.15 -10.75
C VAL A 6 5.08 2.93 -11.73
N TYR A 7 6.31 2.87 -11.23
CA TYR A 7 7.49 2.49 -12.00
C TYR A 7 8.16 1.24 -11.40
N ALA A 8 8.64 0.35 -12.26
CA ALA A 8 9.49 -0.79 -11.91
C ALA A 8 10.75 -0.73 -12.78
N ASP A 9 11.94 -0.66 -12.17
CA ASP A 9 13.22 -0.50 -12.86
C ASP A 9 13.22 0.63 -13.91
N GLY A 10 12.55 1.76 -13.59
CA GLY A 10 12.42 2.91 -14.47
C GLY A 10 11.43 2.77 -15.63
N VAL A 11 10.70 1.66 -15.72
CA VAL A 11 9.60 1.47 -16.67
C VAL A 11 8.29 1.83 -15.99
N GLN A 12 7.44 2.64 -16.63
CA GLN A 12 6.08 2.87 -16.11
C GLN A 12 5.28 1.59 -16.25
N VAL A 13 4.79 1.06 -15.15
CA VAL A 13 4.10 -0.21 -15.11
C VAL A 13 2.64 -0.06 -14.62
N GLY A 14 2.24 1.07 -14.05
CA GLY A 14 0.85 1.33 -13.64
C GLY A 14 0.54 2.81 -13.42
N SER A 15 -0.74 3.15 -13.29
CA SER A 15 -1.21 4.48 -12.90
C SER A 15 -2.64 4.41 -12.37
N GLY A 16 -2.99 5.23 -11.38
CA GLY A 16 -4.32 5.24 -10.77
C GLY A 16 -4.65 6.59 -10.12
N GLY A 17 -5.88 6.77 -9.68
CA GLY A 17 -6.30 7.99 -8.98
C GLY A 17 -7.81 8.12 -8.79
N ASN A 18 -8.25 7.93 -7.55
CA ASN A 18 -9.32 8.70 -6.92
C ASN A 18 -9.17 8.62 -5.39
N ILE A 19 -8.07 9.20 -4.88
CA ILE A 19 -7.75 9.13 -3.44
C ILE A 19 -8.47 10.28 -2.71
N ASP A 20 -9.60 9.98 -2.07
CA ASP A 20 -10.29 10.86 -1.13
C ASP A 20 -10.65 10.08 0.16
N TYR A 21 -10.06 10.54 1.28
CA TYR A 21 -10.43 10.48 2.71
C TYR A 21 -11.07 9.24 3.38
N SER A 22 -11.46 8.15 2.70
CA SER A 22 -11.55 6.81 3.32
C SER A 22 -11.89 5.70 2.30
N THR A 23 -11.62 4.47 2.77
CA THR A 23 -12.12 3.16 2.34
C THR A 23 -11.50 2.59 1.06
N THR A 24 -10.43 1.81 1.20
CA THR A 24 -9.91 0.93 0.14
C THR A 24 -9.45 1.67 -1.13
N ASP A 25 -8.16 2.00 -1.18
CA ASP A 25 -7.52 2.19 -2.49
C ASP A 25 -7.10 0.82 -3.03
N THR A 26 -7.08 0.67 -4.35
CA THR A 26 -6.65 -0.56 -5.01
C THR A 26 -5.56 -0.19 -6.00
N VAL A 27 -4.35 -0.65 -5.70
CA VAL A 27 -3.21 -0.49 -6.60
C VAL A 27 -3.07 -1.72 -7.46
N GLU A 28 -3.42 -1.60 -8.74
CA GLU A 28 -3.15 -2.67 -9.71
C GLU A 28 -1.65 -2.79 -9.93
N ILE A 29 -1.08 -3.89 -9.44
CA ILE A 29 0.30 -4.24 -9.73
C ILE A 29 0.36 -5.02 -11.06
N PRO A 30 1.18 -4.58 -12.03
CA PRO A 30 1.20 -5.12 -13.39
C PRO A 30 1.72 -6.55 -13.45
N CYS A 31 1.08 -7.35 -14.30
CA CYS A 31 1.40 -8.76 -14.45
C CYS A 31 2.71 -9.01 -15.23
N ASP A 32 3.11 -8.16 -16.18
CA ASP A 32 4.24 -8.44 -17.08
C ASP A 32 5.59 -7.90 -16.57
N VAL A 33 5.93 -8.23 -15.34
CA VAL A 33 7.27 -7.99 -14.81
C VAL A 33 8.18 -9.15 -15.25
N GLU A 34 9.27 -8.88 -15.97
CA GLU A 34 10.29 -9.88 -16.39
C GLU A 34 11.23 -10.27 -15.23
N LEU A 35 10.66 -10.47 -14.04
CA LEU A 35 11.35 -10.96 -12.84
C LEU A 35 10.68 -12.26 -12.39
N ASP A 36 11.32 -13.01 -11.49
CA ASP A 36 10.65 -14.13 -10.81
C ASP A 36 9.80 -13.60 -9.64
N THR A 37 10.33 -12.58 -8.95
CA THR A 37 9.69 -11.84 -7.86
C THR A 37 10.11 -10.38 -7.90
N PHE A 38 9.31 -9.49 -7.32
CA PHE A 38 9.66 -8.09 -7.08
C PHE A 38 9.21 -7.69 -5.68
N ASP A 39 9.84 -6.64 -5.13
CA ASP A 39 9.49 -6.11 -3.82
C ASP A 39 8.73 -4.79 -3.96
N ILE A 40 7.68 -4.64 -3.16
CA ILE A 40 7.12 -3.34 -2.84
C ILE A 40 7.51 -2.95 -1.41
N GLU A 41 7.73 -1.67 -1.20
CA GLU A 41 7.95 -1.07 0.12
C GLU A 41 6.71 -0.25 0.49
N LEU A 42 6.09 -0.58 1.61
CA LEU A 42 5.01 0.17 2.24
C LEU A 42 5.61 1.01 3.37
N ASP A 43 5.61 2.33 3.21
CA ASP A 43 6.22 3.27 4.12
C ASP A 43 5.13 4.14 4.74
N PHE A 44 5.03 4.13 6.08
CA PHE A 44 3.98 4.79 6.84
C PHE A 44 4.61 5.81 7.78
N TRP A 45 4.08 7.03 7.74
CA TRP A 45 4.20 8.03 8.80
C TRP A 45 2.85 8.11 9.49
N PHE A 46 2.75 7.61 10.71
CA PHE A 46 1.47 7.62 11.42
C PHE A 46 1.14 9.00 11.98
N ASP A 47 -0.15 9.23 12.16
CA ASP A 47 -0.67 10.31 12.99
C ASP A 47 -0.78 9.86 14.46
N TYR A 48 -1.63 10.50 15.26
CA TYR A 48 -1.81 10.09 16.66
C TYR A 48 -2.50 8.72 16.82
N TYR A 49 -2.96 8.09 15.74
CA TYR A 49 -3.91 6.97 15.72
C TYR A 49 -3.40 5.76 14.89
N ALA A 50 -2.11 5.44 14.99
CA ALA A 50 -1.48 4.32 14.27
C ALA A 50 -2.25 2.98 14.32
N TRP A 51 -2.91 2.67 15.44
CA TRP A 51 -3.64 1.40 15.62
C TRP A 51 -4.88 1.25 14.75
N GLU A 52 -5.28 2.31 14.07
CA GLU A 52 -6.43 2.32 13.16
C GLU A 52 -6.02 1.88 11.76
N THR A 53 -4.71 1.88 11.47
CA THR A 53 -4.13 1.49 10.18
C THR A 53 -3.96 -0.02 10.06
N TYR A 54 -4.52 -0.58 8.99
CA TYR A 54 -4.34 -1.96 8.57
C TYR A 54 -4.06 -2.04 7.07
N TRP A 55 -3.33 -3.06 6.61
CA TRP A 55 -3.15 -3.29 5.18
C TRP A 55 -3.07 -4.77 4.84
N TYR A 56 -3.45 -5.10 3.61
CA TYR A 56 -3.26 -6.42 3.04
C TYR A 56 -3.09 -6.35 1.52
N VAL A 57 -2.38 -7.34 0.99
CA VAL A 57 -2.20 -7.53 -0.45
C VAL A 57 -2.91 -8.80 -0.85
N SER A 58 -3.72 -8.73 -1.91
CA SER A 58 -4.43 -9.88 -2.45
C SER A 58 -4.21 -10.03 -3.95
N THR A 59 -4.49 -11.21 -4.50
CA THR A 59 -4.42 -11.51 -5.93
C THR A 59 -5.55 -12.46 -6.31
N GLU A 60 -5.98 -12.44 -7.57
CA GLU A 60 -6.87 -13.47 -8.10
C GLU A 60 -6.04 -14.67 -8.59
N TYR A 61 -6.35 -15.86 -8.07
CA TYR A 61 -5.79 -17.12 -8.53
C TYR A 61 -6.89 -18.13 -8.81
N ASN A 62 -7.01 -18.58 -10.07
CA ASN A 62 -8.06 -19.50 -10.53
C ASN A 62 -9.50 -19.03 -10.23
N GLY A 63 -9.75 -17.72 -10.26
CA GLY A 63 -11.06 -17.13 -9.99
C GLY A 63 -11.40 -16.96 -8.50
N GLU A 64 -10.43 -17.18 -7.61
CA GLU A 64 -10.56 -16.93 -6.17
C GLU A 64 -9.60 -15.81 -5.72
N ILE A 65 -10.06 -14.93 -4.84
CA ILE A 65 -9.22 -13.91 -4.21
C ILE A 65 -8.40 -14.56 -3.08
N VAL A 66 -7.09 -14.39 -3.13
CA VAL A 66 -6.13 -14.94 -2.17
C VAL A 66 -5.33 -13.79 -1.54
N ASN A 67 -5.33 -13.71 -0.21
CA ASN A 67 -4.45 -12.80 0.52
C ASN A 67 -3.03 -13.36 0.55
N VAL A 68 -2.06 -12.58 0.07
CA VAL A 68 -0.65 -12.97 -0.04
C VAL A 68 0.25 -12.25 0.97
N ALA A 69 -0.18 -11.10 1.50
CA ALA A 69 0.52 -10.38 2.57
C ALA A 69 -0.47 -9.55 3.41
N THR A 70 -0.11 -9.26 4.67
CA THR A 70 -0.94 -8.48 5.62
C THR A 70 -0.09 -7.91 6.75
N SER A 71 -0.50 -6.78 7.32
CA SER A 71 0.04 -6.25 8.59
C SER A 71 -0.38 -7.06 9.82
N GLY A 72 -1.23 -8.08 9.67
CA GLY A 72 -1.67 -8.96 10.75
C GLY A 72 -2.72 -8.29 11.63
N TYR A 73 -2.35 -7.89 12.85
CA TYR A 73 -3.27 -7.19 13.77
C TYR A 73 -3.21 -5.66 13.63
N GLY A 74 -2.49 -5.13 12.64
CA GLY A 74 -2.25 -3.69 12.48
C GLY A 74 -1.09 -3.20 13.36
N TYR A 75 -1.09 -1.91 13.68
CA TYR A 75 -0.04 -1.24 14.46
C TYR A 75 -0.48 -1.00 15.91
N ALA A 76 0.49 -0.75 16.79
CA ALA A 76 0.24 -0.53 18.21
C ALA A 76 0.00 0.96 18.51
N LYS A 77 -0.58 1.25 19.68
CA LYS A 77 -0.76 2.64 20.12
C LYS A 77 0.55 3.39 20.30
N GLU A 78 1.60 2.66 20.66
CA GLU A 78 2.95 3.19 20.85
C GLU A 78 3.60 3.60 19.52
N ASP A 79 3.10 3.13 18.38
CA ASP A 79 3.60 3.50 17.05
C ASP A 79 3.05 4.87 16.57
N ALA A 80 2.24 5.56 17.38
CA ALA A 80 1.71 6.89 17.07
C ALA A 80 2.84 7.90 16.80
N LEU A 81 2.70 8.66 15.72
CA LEU A 81 3.71 9.59 15.18
C LEU A 81 5.06 8.94 14.82
N GLU A 82 5.13 7.61 14.77
CA GLU A 82 6.33 6.91 14.33
C GLU A 82 6.31 6.64 12.82
N HIS A 83 7.50 6.40 12.29
CA HIS A 83 7.71 5.91 10.94
C HIS A 83 7.90 4.39 10.97
N LYS A 84 7.22 3.67 10.07
CA LYS A 84 7.44 2.23 9.85
C LYS A 84 7.49 1.94 8.35
N SER A 85 8.41 1.08 7.95
CA SER A 85 8.51 0.56 6.59
C SER A 85 8.37 -0.96 6.59
N GLN A 86 7.64 -1.50 5.62
CA GLN A 86 7.39 -2.93 5.41
C GLN A 86 7.76 -3.31 3.98
N ASN A 87 8.58 -4.34 3.81
CA ASN A 87 8.89 -4.89 2.50
C ASN A 87 8.03 -6.13 2.24
N VAL A 88 7.39 -6.17 1.08
CA VAL A 88 6.54 -7.28 0.65
C VAL A 88 7.07 -7.82 -0.68
N THR A 89 7.53 -9.07 -0.67
CA THR A 89 7.94 -9.78 -1.88
C THR A 89 6.75 -10.43 -2.56
N LEU A 90 6.53 -10.09 -3.81
CA LEU A 90 5.43 -10.56 -4.65
C LEU A 90 5.96 -11.34 -5.86
N TYR A 91 5.14 -12.21 -6.43
CA TYR A 91 5.50 -12.99 -7.61
C TYR A 91 5.17 -12.20 -8.87
N ALA A 92 6.07 -12.20 -9.85
CA ALA A 92 5.74 -11.68 -11.16
C ALA A 92 4.63 -12.50 -11.84
N ARG A 93 3.95 -11.93 -12.84
CA ARG A 93 2.85 -12.59 -13.61
C ARG A 93 1.55 -12.80 -12.86
N ALA A 94 1.38 -12.12 -11.72
CA ALA A 94 0.13 -12.00 -11.00
C ALA A 94 -0.24 -10.51 -10.86
N CYS A 95 -1.53 -10.21 -10.96
CA CYS A 95 -2.04 -8.88 -10.60
C CYS A 95 -2.35 -8.88 -9.11
N TYR A 96 -1.90 -7.84 -8.42
CA TYR A 96 -2.19 -7.67 -7.00
C TYR A 96 -3.00 -6.41 -6.77
N ASP A 97 -3.81 -6.48 -5.72
CA ASP A 97 -4.51 -5.37 -5.11
C ASP A 97 -3.92 -5.13 -3.72
N LEU A 98 -3.38 -3.95 -3.48
CA LEU A 98 -3.02 -3.47 -2.14
C LEU A 98 -4.21 -2.71 -1.55
N TYR A 99 -4.65 -3.12 -0.37
CA TYR A 99 -5.67 -2.46 0.43
C TYR A 99 -5.01 -1.84 1.66
N ILE A 100 -5.28 -0.55 1.90
CA ILE A 100 -4.93 0.16 3.13
C ILE A 100 -6.22 0.68 3.74
N ASP A 101 -6.44 0.37 5.01
CA ASP A 101 -7.65 0.68 5.75
C ASP A 101 -7.31 1.52 6.98
N ASP A 102 -8.16 2.50 7.23
CA ASP A 102 -8.22 3.26 8.48
C ASP A 102 -9.61 3.06 9.09
N SER A 103 -9.65 2.35 10.21
CA SER A 103 -10.89 1.87 10.81
C SER A 103 -11.85 2.97 11.27
N HIS A 104 -11.36 4.18 11.55
CA HIS A 104 -12.21 5.32 11.94
C HIS A 104 -12.61 6.19 10.75
N GLY A 105 -11.89 6.08 9.64
CA GLY A 105 -12.26 6.66 8.34
C GLY A 105 -12.15 8.18 8.32
N ASP A 106 -11.38 8.76 9.23
CA ASP A 106 -10.97 10.16 9.21
C ASP A 106 -9.61 10.36 8.48
N GLY A 107 -8.95 9.26 8.14
CA GLY A 107 -7.70 9.22 7.41
C GLY A 107 -6.50 9.47 8.32
N MET A 108 -5.29 9.21 7.81
CA MET A 108 -4.04 9.34 8.59
C MET A 108 -3.56 10.78 8.76
N CYS A 109 -4.39 11.82 8.58
CA CYS A 109 -3.92 13.21 8.59
C CYS A 109 -4.84 14.18 9.31
N CYS A 110 -4.29 15.38 9.46
CA CYS A 110 -4.98 16.66 9.51
C CYS A 110 -5.26 17.15 10.93
N ASP A 111 -6.46 16.93 11.47
CA ASP A 111 -6.82 17.46 12.80
C ASP A 111 -6.15 16.70 13.95
N TYR A 112 -5.71 15.47 13.69
CA TYR A 112 -5.17 14.53 14.66
C TYR A 112 -3.74 14.09 14.36
N GLY A 113 -2.95 15.02 13.86
CA GLY A 113 -1.55 14.78 13.51
C GLY A 113 -1.37 14.62 12.01
N GLU A 114 -0.14 14.78 11.56
CA GLU A 114 0.21 14.73 10.14
C GLU A 114 0.85 13.37 9.86
N GLY A 115 0.06 12.44 9.34
CA GLY A 115 0.53 11.18 8.80
C GLY A 115 0.33 11.09 7.29
N ASN A 116 0.96 10.09 6.70
CA ASN A 116 0.87 9.73 5.29
C ASN A 116 1.34 8.29 5.10
N PHE A 117 1.11 7.75 3.92
CA PHE A 117 1.74 6.51 3.50
C PHE A 117 2.24 6.66 2.07
N THR A 118 3.32 5.95 1.76
CA THR A 118 3.84 5.85 0.40
C THR A 118 4.09 4.38 0.07
N VAL A 119 3.89 4.02 -1.20
CA VAL A 119 4.24 2.71 -1.72
C VAL A 119 5.32 2.90 -2.75
N LYS A 120 6.36 2.08 -2.71
CA LYS A 120 7.50 2.13 -3.63
C LYS A 120 7.73 0.76 -4.25
N MET A 121 8.26 0.73 -5.47
CA MET A 121 8.69 -0.48 -6.16
C MET A 121 10.04 -0.21 -6.81
N GLY A 122 11.05 -1.05 -6.57
CA GLY A 122 12.40 -0.83 -7.10
C GLY A 122 13.06 0.49 -6.69
N GLY A 123 12.59 1.12 -5.60
CA GLY A 123 13.04 2.44 -5.13
C GLY A 123 12.31 3.64 -5.73
N ASP A 124 11.49 3.43 -6.76
CA ASP A 124 10.63 4.47 -7.32
C ASP A 124 9.33 4.55 -6.50
N THR A 125 8.88 5.76 -6.19
CA THR A 125 7.58 5.96 -5.53
C THR A 125 6.48 5.71 -6.52
N ILE A 126 5.62 4.76 -6.19
CA ILE A 126 4.52 4.33 -7.02
C ILE A 126 3.17 4.86 -6.52
N LEU A 127 3.10 5.25 -5.24
CA LEU A 127 1.95 5.87 -4.57
C LEU A 127 2.46 6.78 -3.44
N SER A 128 1.89 7.97 -3.27
CA SER A 128 2.18 8.89 -2.15
C SER A 128 1.03 9.85 -1.87
#